data_AF-A0A4R8M3T3-F1
#
_entry.id   AF-A0A4R8M3T3-F1
#
_cell.length_a   1.000
_cell.length_b   1.000
_cell.length_c   1.000
_cell.angle_alpha   90.00
_cell.angle_beta   90.00
_cell.angle_gamma   90.00
#
_symmetry.space_group_name_H-M   'P 1'
#
loop_
_entity.id
_entity.type
_entity.pdbx_description
1 polymer ?
#
loop_
_entity_poly.entity_id
_entity_poly.type
_entity_poly.pdbx_seq_one_letter_code
_entity_poly.pdbx_strand_id
1 'polypeptide(L)' 'MLIVACQVCGESKVIAGTPDADGMARATWICPCCGTGQVVQLPVSSDARKTDLRKIVCGMALAARPADEDRA' A
#
# COMPACT_ATOMS: atom_id res chain seq x y z
N MET A 1 5.24 -3.80 2.32
CA MET A 1 4.16 -2.83 2.61
C MET A 1 3.04 -3.08 1.64
N LEU A 2 1.79 -2.93 2.06
CA LEU A 2 0.62 -3.10 1.19
C LEU A 2 -0.16 -1.79 1.13
N ILE A 3 -0.61 -1.45 -0.06
CA ILE A 3 -1.58 -0.37 -0.28
C ILE A 3 -2.93 -1.04 -0.48
N VAL A 4 -3.88 -0.76 0.40
CA VAL A 4 -5.24 -1.33 0.34
C VAL A 4 -6.26 -0.22 0.22
N ALA A 5 -7.38 -0.51 -0.45
CA ALA A 5 -8.52 0.38 -0.55
C ALA A 5 -9.78 -0.30 -0.02
N CYS A 6 -10.59 0.45 0.72
CA CYS A 6 -11.85 -0.02 1.25
C CYS A 6 -12.81 -0.33 0.09
N GLN A 7 -13.25 -1.57 -0.01
CA GLN A 7 -14.18 -2.02 -1.07
C GLN A 7 -15.60 -1.43 -0.93
N VAL A 8 -15.88 -0.71 0.16
CA VAL A 8 -17.20 -0.08 0.42
C VAL A 8 -17.16 1.42 0.17
N CYS A 9 -16.22 2.15 0.80
CA CYS A 9 -16.17 3.63 0.70
C CYS A 9 -14.96 4.16 -0.09
N GLY A 10 -14.06 3.30 -0.55
CA GLY A 10 -12.87 3.70 -1.31
C GLY A 10 -11.68 4.20 -0.49
N GLU A 11 -11.82 4.38 0.83
CA GLU A 11 -10.75 4.86 1.71
C GLU A 11 -9.47 4.01 1.58
N SER A 12 -8.32 4.64 1.33
CA SER A 12 -7.06 3.94 1.08
C SER A 12 -6.09 4.03 2.27
N LYS A 13 -5.33 2.97 2.51
CA LYS A 13 -4.38 2.91 3.62
C LYS A 13 -3.14 2.11 3.25
N VAL A 14 -2.00 2.57 3.77
CA VAL A 14 -0.76 1.80 3.74
C VAL A 14 -0.66 0.99 5.04
N ILE A 15 -0.52 -0.32 4.91
CA ILE A 15 -0.39 -1.23 6.04
C ILE A 15 0.89 -2.07 5.94
N ALA A 16 1.33 -2.58 7.07
CA ALA A 16 2.39 -3.58 7.09
C ALA A 16 1.88 -4.83 6.37
N GLY A 17 2.63 -5.29 5.38
CA GLY A 17 2.41 -6.60 4.76
C GLY A 17 3.75 -7.27 4.66
N THR A 18 4.01 -8.08 5.68
CA THR A 18 5.13 -8.99 5.73
C THR A 18 4.68 -10.28 5.03
N PRO A 19 5.44 -10.75 4.02
CA PRO A 19 5.21 -12.07 3.46
C PRO A 19 5.41 -13.16 4.52
N ASP A 20 4.48 -14.11 4.55
CA ASP A 20 4.54 -15.36 5.29
C ASP A 20 5.50 -16.35 4.61
N ALA A 21 5.76 -17.49 5.25
CA ALA A 21 6.67 -18.52 4.75
C ALA A 21 6.23 -19.16 3.42
N ASP A 22 4.95 -19.06 3.09
CA ASP A 22 4.36 -19.50 1.82
C ASP A 22 4.42 -18.44 0.71
N GLY A 23 5.08 -17.29 0.97
CA GLY A 23 5.19 -16.19 0.02
C GLY A 23 3.94 -15.33 -0.09
N MET A 24 2.96 -15.49 0.79
CA MET A 24 1.74 -14.67 0.79
C MET A 24 1.84 -13.55 1.83
N ALA A 25 1.44 -12.33 1.48
CA ALA A 25 1.22 -11.28 2.46
C ALA A 25 -0.27 -11.24 2.82
N ARG A 26 -0.55 -11.43 4.12
CA ARG A 26 -1.91 -11.38 4.67
C ARG A 26 -2.05 -10.21 5.62
N ALA A 27 -3.17 -9.52 5.52
CA ALA A 27 -3.48 -8.44 6.46
C ALA A 27 -4.98 -8.32 6.69
N THR A 28 -5.34 -8.07 7.94
CA THR A 28 -6.69 -7.71 8.34
C THR A 28 -6.70 -6.26 8.78
N TRP A 29 -7.74 -5.51 8.38
CA TRP A 29 -7.91 -4.14 8.84
C TRP A 29 -9.38 -3.78 8.90
N ILE A 30 -9.70 -2.78 9.73
CA ILE A 30 -11.03 -2.21 9.84
C ILE A 30 -10.96 -0.82 9.22
N CYS A 31 -11.86 -0.53 8.28
CA CYS A 31 -11.94 0.78 7.66
C CYS A 31 -12.27 1.84 8.73
N PRO A 32 -11.42 2.87 8.95
CA PRO A 32 -11.69 3.89 9.95
C PRO A 32 -12.83 4.82 9.53
N CYS A 33 -13.21 4.83 8.25
CA CYS A 33 -14.28 5.65 7.72
C CYS A 33 -15.66 4.97 7.87
N CYS A 34 -15.81 3.73 7.38
CA CYS A 34 -17.12 3.05 7.35
C CYS A 34 -17.23 1.84 8.29
N GLY A 35 -16.18 1.49 9.03
CA GLY A 35 -16.18 0.37 9.99
C GLY A 35 -16.13 -1.03 9.37
N THR A 36 -16.10 -1.15 8.04
CA THR A 36 -16.04 -2.45 7.37
C THR A 36 -14.72 -3.15 7.66
N GLY A 37 -14.80 -4.38 8.21
CA GLY A 37 -13.66 -5.28 8.34
C GLY A 37 -13.30 -5.92 7.01
N GLN A 38 -12.03 -5.92 6.65
CA GLN A 38 -11.53 -6.44 5.37
C GLN A 38 -10.31 -7.32 5.60
N VAL A 39 -10.25 -8.39 4.81
CA VAL A 39 -9.11 -9.32 4.76
C VAL A 39 -8.51 -9.23 3.37
N VAL A 40 -7.21 -8.99 3.31
CA VAL A 40 -6.43 -8.98 2.07
C VAL A 40 -5.39 -10.10 2.14
N GLN A 41 -5.28 -10.84 1.04
CA GLN A 41 -4.25 -11.84 0.83
C GLN A 41 -3.69 -11.64 -0.57
N LEU A 42 -2.39 -11.38 -0.66
CA LEU A 42 -1.71 -11.06 -1.91
C LEU A 42 -0.45 -11.92 -2.05
N PRO A 43 -0.23 -12.57 -3.20
CA PRO A 43 1.03 -13.26 -3.45
C PRO A 43 2.15 -12.23 -3.57
N VAL A 44 3.27 -12.48 -2.89
CA VAL A 44 4.46 -11.64 -2.96
C VAL A 44 5.44 -12.30 -3.91
N SER A 45 5.51 -11.76 -5.13
CA SER A 45 6.43 -12.24 -6.16
C SER A 45 7.91 -12.00 -5.81
N SER A 46 8.19 -10.95 -5.03
CA SER A 46 9.54 -10.64 -4.55
C SER A 46 9.47 -9.85 -3.24
N ASP A 47 10.23 -10.29 -2.23
CA ASP A 47 10.39 -9.56 -0.99
C ASP A 47 11.46 -8.47 -1.17
N ALA A 48 11.05 -7.23 -1.01
CA ALA A 48 11.92 -6.06 -1.13
C ALA A 48 12.81 -5.81 0.10
N ARG A 49 12.63 -6.55 1.20
CA ARG A 49 13.43 -6.36 2.43
C ARG A 49 14.91 -6.59 2.09
N LYS A 50 15.73 -5.54 2.29
CA LYS A 50 17.18 -5.46 1.96
C LYS A 50 17.52 -5.16 0.49
N THR A 51 16.53 -4.81 -0.34
CA THR A 51 16.73 -4.45 -1.75
C THR A 51 16.42 -2.96 -1.97
N ASP A 52 17.08 -2.33 -2.95
CA ASP A 52 16.85 -0.93 -3.30
C ASP A 52 15.44 -0.73 -3.88
N LEU A 53 14.57 -0.04 -3.14
CA LEU A 53 13.20 0.29 -3.54
C LEU A 53 13.12 0.93 -4.94
N ARG A 54 14.13 1.72 -5.36
CA ARG A 54 14.17 2.35 -6.69
C ARG A 54 14.22 1.32 -7.81
N LYS A 55 14.90 0.19 -7.59
CA LYS A 55 15.00 -0.91 -8.57
C LYS A 55 13.67 -1.67 -8.72
N ILE A 56 12.89 -1.74 -7.64
CA ILE A 56 11.61 -2.46 -7.61
C ILE A 56 10.51 -1.66 -8.30
N VAL A 57 10.48 -0.34 -8.09
CA VAL A 57 9.49 0.54 -8.73
C VAL A 57 9.89 0.96 -10.15
N CYS A 58 10.90 0.33 -10.76
CA CYS A 58 11.42 0.65 -12.10
C CYS A 58 11.67 2.16 -12.34
N GLY A 59 12.07 2.90 -11.29
CA GLY A 59 12.26 4.35 -11.41
C GLY A 59 10.97 5.18 -11.50
N MET A 60 9.81 4.65 -11.11
CA MET A 60 8.60 5.45 -10.91
C MET A 60 8.86 6.54 -9.86
N ALA A 61 9.02 7.77 -10.33
CA ALA A 61 9.04 8.95 -9.49
C ALA A 61 7.60 9.25 -9.03
N LEU A 62 7.41 9.52 -7.74
CA LEU A 62 6.18 10.11 -7.25
C LEU A 62 5.98 11.42 -8.03
N ALA A 63 4.83 11.58 -8.69
CA ALA A 63 4.48 12.85 -9.33
C ALA A 63 4.64 13.96 -8.28
N ALA A 64 5.39 15.00 -8.61
CA ALA A 64 5.50 16.18 -7.75
C ALA A 64 4.07 16.66 -7.45
N ARG A 65 3.77 16.94 -6.18
CA ARG A 65 2.51 17.61 -5.82
C ARG A 65 2.36 18.82 -6.75
N PRO A 66 1.19 19.06 -7.36
CA PRO A 66 0.94 20.35 -7.97
C PRO A 66 1.24 21.38 -6.87
N ALA A 67 2.16 22.30 -7.16
CA ALA A 67 2.41 23.44 -6.29
C ALA A 67 1.04 24.10 -6.07
N ASP A 68 0.73 24.44 -4.82
CA ASP A 68 -0.33 25.40 -4.52
C ASP A 68 0.02 26.69 -5.28
N GLU A 69 -0.50 26.85 -6.49
CA GLU A 69 -0.72 28.14 -7.13
C GLU A 69 -1.79 28.83 -6.27
N ASP A 70 -1.30 29.63 -5.31
CA ASP A 70 -1.92 30.82 -4.72
C ASP A 70 -1.67 30.90 -3.21
N ARG A 71 -0.54 31.52 -2.84
CA ARG A 71 -0.59 32.54 -1.78
C ARG A 71 0.63 33.48 -1.78
N ALA A 72 0.30 34.76 -2.01
CA ALA A 72 1.05 36.00 -1.81
C ALA A 72 1.93 36.50 -2.97
#